data_AF-A0A0K2RIC2-F1
#
_entry.id   AF-A0A0K2RIC2-F1
#
_cell.length_a   1.000
_cell.length_b   1.000
_cell.length_c   1.000
_cell.angle_alpha   90.00
_cell.angle_beta   90.00
_cell.angle_gamma   90.00
#
_symmetry.space_group_name_H-M   'P 1'
#
loop_
_entity.id
_entity.type
_entity.pdbx_description
1 polymer ?
#
loop_
_entity_poly.entity_id
_entity_poly.type
_entity_poly.pdbx_seq_one_letter_code
_entity_poly.pdbx_strand_id
1 'polypeptide(L)'
;MEITGPVDRKMTINALNSGAKVWLADMEDSSTPTWRNVIQGQLNLTDALERRIDFTSPEGKEYKLRAAEELPTIVVRPRGWHLPEKHMLIDGKPVAGGVVDFGLFFFHNARRLLAQGKARTSTCPRSRTTSRPGSGTTSSSWPRTCSASRRAPSAPPC
;
A
#
# COMPACT_ATOMS: atom_id res chain seq x y z
N MET A 1 -1.06 -6.46 16.60
CA MET A 1 -1.46 -7.46 15.60
C MET A 1 -1.57 -6.77 14.26
N GLU A 2 -0.93 -7.32 13.24
CA GLU A 2 -0.94 -6.83 11.86
C GLU A 2 -1.57 -7.91 10.98
N ILE A 3 -2.38 -7.51 10.00
CA ILE A 3 -3.00 -8.43 9.04
C ILE A 3 -2.47 -8.13 7.64
N THR A 4 -2.20 -9.16 6.85
CA THR A 4 -1.82 -9.03 5.43
C THR A 4 -2.92 -9.67 4.58
N GLY A 5 -3.27 -9.01 3.48
CA GLY A 5 -4.29 -9.55 2.57
C GLY A 5 -4.36 -8.80 1.25
N PRO A 6 -4.98 -9.42 0.23
CA PRO A 6 -5.06 -8.85 -1.11
C PRO A 6 -5.99 -7.63 -1.15
N VAL A 7 -5.82 -6.83 -2.19
CA VAL A 7 -6.61 -5.61 -2.46
C VAL A 7 -7.94 -5.87 -3.19
N ASP A 8 -8.50 -7.09 -3.08
CA ASP A 8 -9.86 -7.36 -3.55
C ASP A 8 -10.89 -6.62 -2.67
N ARG A 9 -12.05 -6.27 -3.24
CA ARG A 9 -13.04 -5.42 -2.55
C ARG A 9 -13.56 -6.07 -1.27
N LYS A 10 -13.94 -7.35 -1.31
CA LYS A 10 -14.46 -8.06 -0.13
C LYS A 10 -13.37 -8.25 0.93
N MET A 11 -12.16 -8.60 0.49
CA MET A 11 -11.02 -8.81 1.40
C MET A 11 -10.55 -7.52 2.05
N THR A 12 -10.58 -6.40 1.33
CA THR A 12 -10.29 -5.07 1.87
C THR A 12 -11.21 -4.73 3.04
N ILE A 13 -12.52 -4.92 2.88
CA ILE A 13 -13.50 -4.66 3.95
C ILE A 13 -13.25 -5.57 5.15
N ASN A 14 -13.00 -6.86 4.91
CA ASN A 14 -12.73 -7.81 5.99
C ASN A 14 -11.44 -7.49 6.75
N ALA A 15 -10.38 -7.10 6.03
CA ALA A 15 -9.12 -6.71 6.64
C ALA A 15 -9.24 -5.43 7.47
N LEU A 16 -9.99 -4.44 6.96
CA LEU A 16 -10.30 -3.21 7.68
C LEU A 16 -11.18 -3.45 8.91
N ASN A 17 -12.08 -4.43 8.86
CA ASN A 17 -12.95 -4.79 9.99
C ASN A 17 -12.34 -5.82 10.96
N SER A 18 -11.07 -6.23 10.75
CA SER A 18 -10.43 -7.28 11.54
C SER A 18 -10.09 -6.90 12.99
N GLY A 19 -10.08 -5.60 13.31
CA GLY A 19 -9.59 -5.09 14.59
C GLY A 19 -8.07 -5.08 14.73
N ALA A 20 -7.33 -5.34 13.64
CA ALA A 20 -5.88 -5.15 13.61
C ALA A 20 -5.51 -3.66 13.74
N LYS A 21 -4.25 -3.38 14.13
CA LYS A 21 -3.74 -1.99 14.15
C LYS A 21 -3.29 -1.52 12.77
N VAL A 22 -2.79 -2.46 11.98
CA VAL A 22 -2.23 -2.23 10.64
C VAL A 22 -2.73 -3.31 9.70
N TRP A 23 -3.14 -2.91 8.51
CA TRP A 23 -3.40 -3.80 7.39
C TRP A 23 -2.37 -3.53 6.30
N LEU A 24 -1.58 -4.55 5.98
CA LEU A 24 -0.71 -4.57 4.83
C LEU A 24 -1.52 -4.98 3.59
N ALA A 25 -1.93 -3.99 2.82
CA ALA A 25 -2.61 -4.13 1.55
C ALA A 25 -1.61 -4.61 0.50
N ASP A 26 -1.72 -5.89 0.14
CA ASP A 26 -0.71 -6.57 -0.65
C ASP A 26 -1.10 -6.67 -2.13
N MET A 27 -0.25 -6.11 -2.99
CA MET A 27 -0.35 -6.18 -4.45
C MET A 27 0.69 -7.13 -5.07
N GLU A 28 1.48 -7.81 -4.24
CA GLU A 28 2.56 -8.71 -4.66
C GLU A 28 2.14 -10.18 -4.54
N ASP A 29 2.44 -10.86 -3.42
CA ASP A 29 2.34 -12.32 -3.33
C ASP A 29 0.90 -12.83 -3.22
N SER A 30 -0.02 -12.05 -2.63
CA SER A 30 -1.41 -12.45 -2.45
C SER A 30 -2.34 -12.06 -3.61
N SER A 31 -1.82 -11.41 -4.65
CA SER A 31 -2.63 -10.95 -5.78
C SER A 31 -2.02 -11.34 -7.13
N THR A 32 -2.79 -12.03 -7.97
CA THR A 32 -2.38 -12.27 -9.36
C THR A 32 -2.32 -10.93 -10.09
N PRO A 33 -1.17 -10.55 -10.70
CA PRO A 33 -0.94 -9.22 -11.27
C PRO A 33 -1.58 -9.06 -12.65
N THR A 34 -2.88 -9.35 -12.76
CA THR A 34 -3.66 -9.02 -13.95
C THR A 34 -3.92 -7.51 -13.98
N TRP A 35 -4.04 -6.92 -15.17
CA TRP A 35 -4.36 -5.49 -15.32
C TRP A 35 -5.60 -5.09 -14.53
N ARG A 36 -6.65 -5.92 -14.61
CA ARG A 36 -7.90 -5.72 -13.89
C ARG A 36 -7.67 -5.67 -12.38
N ASN A 37 -6.88 -6.58 -11.82
CA ASN A 37 -6.61 -6.62 -10.38
C ASN A 37 -5.77 -5.43 -9.92
N VAL A 38 -4.78 -5.02 -10.71
CA VAL A 38 -3.94 -3.84 -10.40
C VAL A 38 -4.81 -2.59 -10.33
N ILE A 39 -5.59 -2.31 -11.39
CA ILE A 39 -6.44 -1.12 -11.43
C ILE A 39 -7.56 -1.18 -10.40
N GLN A 40 -8.26 -2.31 -10.29
CA GLN A 40 -9.32 -2.47 -9.30
C GLN A 40 -8.79 -2.35 -7.87
N GLY A 41 -7.59 -2.85 -7.60
CA GLY A 41 -6.92 -2.69 -6.31
C GLY A 41 -6.70 -1.22 -5.95
N GLN A 42 -6.24 -0.41 -6.90
CA GLN A 42 -6.07 1.04 -6.70
C GLN A 42 -7.40 1.76 -6.44
N LEU A 43 -8.45 1.39 -7.16
CA LEU A 43 -9.80 1.92 -6.94
C LEU A 43 -10.31 1.53 -5.55
N ASN A 44 -10.15 0.26 -5.16
CA ASN A 44 -10.55 -0.23 -3.84
C ASN A 44 -9.81 0.49 -2.71
N LEU A 45 -8.50 0.73 -2.85
CA LEU A 45 -7.73 1.49 -1.86
C LEU A 45 -8.22 2.93 -1.73
N THR A 46 -8.59 3.55 -2.86
CA THR A 46 -9.14 4.91 -2.87
C THR A 46 -10.52 4.95 -2.22
N ASP A 47 -11.40 4.01 -2.59
CA ASP A 47 -12.74 3.87 -2.00
C ASP A 47 -12.67 3.56 -0.50
N ALA A 48 -11.70 2.76 -0.05
CA ALA A 48 -11.48 2.48 1.36
C ALA A 48 -11.12 3.75 2.15
N LEU A 49 -10.25 4.59 1.60
CA LEU A 49 -9.85 5.86 2.22
C LEU A 49 -10.97 6.90 2.19
N GLU A 50 -11.85 6.86 1.17
CA GLU A 50 -13.04 7.71 1.07
C GLU A 50 -14.27 7.13 1.79
N ARG A 51 -14.15 5.93 2.36
CA ARG A 51 -15.25 5.19 3.01
C ARG A 51 -16.44 4.90 2.09
N ARG A 52 -16.17 4.59 0.81
CA ARG A 52 -17.16 4.26 -0.24
C ARG A 52 -17.04 2.82 -0.77
N ILE A 53 -16.36 1.94 -0.02
CA ILE A 53 -16.06 0.57 -0.45
C ILE A 53 -17.16 -0.45 -0.09
N ASP A 54 -18.42 -0.04 -0.04
CA ASP A 54 -19.50 -0.97 0.28
C ASP A 54 -19.60 -2.08 -0.77
N PHE A 55 -19.88 -3.30 -0.31
CA PHE A 55 -19.97 -4.48 -1.17
C PHE A 55 -21.12 -5.37 -0.75
N THR A 56 -21.92 -5.79 -1.72
CA THR A 56 -22.96 -6.81 -1.53
C THR A 56 -22.54 -8.05 -2.31
N SER A 57 -22.47 -9.18 -1.62
CA SER A 57 -22.14 -10.44 -2.30
C SER A 57 -23.32 -10.93 -3.14
N PRO A 58 -23.09 -11.83 -4.12
CA PRO A 58 -24.16 -12.41 -4.92
C PRO A 58 -25.24 -13.12 -4.09
N GLU A 59 -24.88 -13.60 -2.90
CA GLU A 59 -25.78 -14.24 -1.94
C GLU A 59 -26.59 -13.23 -1.10
N GLY A 60 -26.47 -11.93 -1.38
CA GLY A 60 -27.21 -10.86 -0.70
C GLY A 60 -26.59 -10.39 0.61
N LYS A 61 -25.38 -10.84 0.97
CA LYS A 61 -24.72 -10.41 2.21
C LYS A 61 -24.04 -9.05 2.00
N GLU A 62 -24.42 -8.06 2.80
CA GLU A 62 -23.79 -6.74 2.81
C GLU A 62 -22.52 -6.71 3.66
N TYR A 63 -21.49 -6.03 3.14
CA TYR A 63 -20.21 -5.78 3.78
C TYR A 63 -19.99 -4.26 3.78
N LYS A 64 -19.92 -3.68 4.98
CA LYS A 64 -19.71 -2.25 5.21
C LYS A 64 -18.56 -2.04 6.19
N LEU A 65 -17.91 -0.88 6.13
CA LEU A 65 -16.84 -0.53 7.07
C LEU A 65 -17.40 -0.14 8.44
N ARG A 66 -16.66 -0.51 9.50
CA ARG A 66 -16.89 -0.01 10.86
C ARG A 66 -16.54 1.49 11.00
N ALA A 67 -16.75 2.02 12.21
CA ALA A 67 -16.40 3.39 12.57
C ALA A 67 -14.92 3.69 12.24
N ALA A 68 -14.62 4.94 11.85
CA ALA A 68 -13.31 5.30 11.29
C ALA A 68 -12.15 5.14 12.29
N GLU A 69 -12.47 5.25 13.57
CA GLU A 69 -11.59 5.18 14.73
C GLU A 69 -11.13 3.75 15.01
N GLU A 70 -11.89 2.75 14.55
CA GLU A 70 -11.63 1.33 14.72
C GLU A 70 -10.82 0.72 13.56
N LEU A 71 -10.68 1.45 12.46
CA LEU A 71 -10.04 0.91 11.26
C LEU A 71 -8.51 0.93 11.37
N PRO A 72 -7.83 -0.15 10.91
CA PRO A 72 -6.38 -0.20 10.88
C PRO A 72 -5.78 0.88 9.97
N THR A 73 -4.53 1.20 10.23
CA THR A 73 -3.72 1.97 9.27
C THR A 73 -3.44 1.11 8.04
N ILE A 74 -3.70 1.65 6.85
CA ILE A 74 -3.44 0.98 5.57
C ILE A 74 -1.97 1.21 5.20
N VAL A 75 -1.23 0.12 5.01
CA VAL A 75 0.14 0.13 4.48
C VAL A 75 0.11 -0.63 3.16
N VAL A 76 0.52 0.00 2.06
CA VAL A 76 0.52 -0.67 0.75
C VAL A 76 1.86 -1.34 0.50
N ARG A 77 1.83 -2.61 0.08
CA ARG A 77 2.97 -3.36 -0.44
C ARG A 77 2.87 -3.43 -1.97
N PRO A 78 3.63 -2.60 -2.71
CA PRO A 78 3.69 -2.69 -4.16
C PRO A 78 4.47 -3.93 -4.60
N ARG A 79 4.31 -4.33 -5.87
CA ARG A 79 5.11 -5.39 -6.49
C ARG A 79 6.61 -5.10 -6.42
N GLY A 80 7.43 -6.14 -6.40
CA GLY A 80 8.88 -6.01 -6.57
C GLY A 80 9.28 -5.39 -7.91
N TRP A 81 10.41 -4.68 -7.95
CA TRP A 81 10.92 -4.02 -9.17
C TRP A 81 11.25 -4.96 -10.34
N HIS A 82 11.44 -6.24 -10.05
CA HIS A 82 11.73 -7.27 -11.06
C HIS A 82 10.49 -7.74 -11.82
N LEU A 83 9.28 -7.39 -11.36
CA LEU A 83 8.02 -7.75 -12.00
C LEU A 83 7.63 -6.65 -13.00
N PRO A 84 7.49 -6.95 -14.31
CA PRO A 84 7.08 -5.95 -15.30
C PRO A 84 5.57 -5.72 -15.30
N GLU A 85 5.16 -4.48 -15.55
CA GLU A 85 3.79 -4.13 -15.96
C GLU A 85 3.69 -4.11 -17.48
N LYS A 86 3.25 -5.23 -18.05
CA LYS A 86 3.22 -5.43 -19.51
C LYS A 86 2.23 -4.52 -20.26
N HIS A 87 1.28 -3.91 -19.56
CA HIS A 87 0.26 -3.06 -20.18
C HIS A 87 0.66 -1.58 -20.25
N MET A 88 1.80 -1.20 -19.64
CA MET A 88 2.35 0.15 -19.70
C MET A 88 3.76 0.12 -20.28
N LEU A 89 3.95 0.79 -21.41
CA LEU A 89 5.23 0.87 -22.11
C LEU A 89 5.77 2.30 -22.07
N ILE A 90 7.07 2.44 -21.79
CA ILE A 90 7.84 3.67 -22.02
C ILE A 90 8.95 3.31 -22.99
N ASP A 91 9.03 4.02 -24.13
CA ASP A 91 9.96 3.72 -25.22
C ASP A 91 9.91 2.25 -25.68
N GLY A 92 8.69 1.69 -25.72
CA GLY A 92 8.45 0.29 -26.10
C GLY A 92 8.84 -0.75 -25.06
N LYS A 93 9.32 -0.36 -23.88
CA LYS A 93 9.72 -1.27 -22.79
C LYS A 93 8.69 -1.27 -21.65
N PRO A 94 8.34 -2.44 -21.10
CA PRO A 94 7.48 -2.52 -19.93
C PRO A 94 8.04 -1.76 -18.74
N VAL A 95 7.18 -1.01 -18.05
CA VAL A 95 7.54 -0.32 -16.80
C VAL A 95 7.64 -1.34 -15.66
N ALA A 96 8.45 -1.06 -14.64
CA ALA A 96 8.47 -1.87 -13.43
C ALA A 96 7.11 -1.78 -12.69
N GLY A 97 6.48 -2.92 -12.41
CA GLY A 97 5.17 -3.00 -11.77
C GLY A 97 5.11 -2.32 -10.41
N GLY A 98 6.18 -2.42 -9.61
CA GLY A 98 6.27 -1.72 -8.34
C GLY A 98 6.21 -0.19 -8.46
N VAL A 99 6.75 0.38 -9.55
CA VAL A 99 6.67 1.82 -9.82
C VAL A 99 5.25 2.22 -10.19
N VAL A 100 4.55 1.39 -10.97
CA VAL A 100 3.14 1.60 -11.32
C VAL A 100 2.26 1.56 -10.07
N ASP A 101 2.40 0.52 -9.24
CA ASP A 101 1.60 0.34 -8.03
C ASP A 101 1.80 1.49 -7.03
N PHE A 102 3.06 1.83 -6.77
CA PHE A 102 3.40 2.94 -5.89
C PHE A 102 2.94 4.28 -6.48
N GLY A 103 3.21 4.51 -7.77
CA GLY A 103 2.90 5.75 -8.47
C GLY A 103 1.41 6.05 -8.45
N LEU A 104 0.57 5.07 -8.80
CA LEU A 104 -0.89 5.19 -8.77
C LEU A 104 -1.39 5.43 -7.35
N PHE A 105 -0.96 4.61 -6.39
CA PHE A 105 -1.41 4.76 -5.00
C PHE A 105 -1.02 6.13 -4.43
N PHE A 106 0.25 6.51 -4.58
CA PHE A 106 0.78 7.77 -4.10
C PHE A 106 0.05 8.93 -4.76
N PHE A 107 -0.06 8.95 -6.09
CA PHE A 107 -0.67 10.07 -6.82
C PHE A 107 -2.13 10.32 -6.40
N HIS A 108 -2.93 9.25 -6.29
CA HIS A 108 -4.35 9.38 -5.96
C HIS A 108 -4.59 9.62 -4.46
N ASN A 109 -3.84 8.97 -3.57
CA ASN A 109 -4.16 8.95 -2.14
C ASN A 109 -3.31 9.91 -1.29
N ALA A 110 -2.25 10.46 -1.89
CA ALA A 110 -1.34 11.43 -1.29
C ALA A 110 -2.01 12.51 -0.44
N ARG A 111 -2.87 13.29 -1.10
CA ARG A 111 -3.51 14.48 -0.52
C ARG A 111 -4.61 14.08 0.45
N ARG A 112 -5.29 12.96 0.18
CA ARG A 112 -6.34 12.37 1.03
C ARG A 112 -5.79 11.97 2.39
N LEU A 113 -4.68 11.22 2.40
CA LEU A 113 -4.02 10.80 3.63
C LEU A 113 -3.52 11.99 4.45
N LEU A 114 -2.97 13.02 3.78
CA LEU A 114 -2.55 14.26 4.45
C LEU A 114 -3.72 15.01 5.08
N ALA A 115 -4.86 15.11 4.39
CA ALA A 115 -6.06 15.77 4.92
C ALA A 115 -6.65 15.02 6.14
N GLN A 116 -6.48 13.70 6.20
CA GLN A 116 -6.95 12.86 7.31
C GLN A 116 -5.99 12.82 8.52
N GLY A 117 -4.85 13.52 8.46
CA GLY A 117 -3.84 13.50 9.52
C GLY A 117 -3.12 12.14 9.69
N LYS A 118 -3.37 11.16 8.82
CA LYS A 118 -2.70 9.85 8.83
C LYS A 118 -1.37 9.97 8.08
N ALA A 119 -0.26 9.87 8.81
CA ALA A 119 1.09 9.93 8.24
C ALA A 119 1.31 8.81 7.22
N ARG A 120 1.93 9.15 6.08
CA ARG A 120 2.19 8.21 4.97
C ARG A 120 3.20 7.15 5.37
N THR A 121 2.78 5.89 5.40
CA THR A 121 3.67 4.73 5.51
C THR A 121 3.47 3.83 4.30
N SER A 122 4.32 3.97 3.28
CA SER A 122 4.47 2.97 2.22
C SER A 122 5.75 2.17 2.48
N THR A 123 5.67 0.85 2.48
CA THR A 123 6.83 -0.03 2.65
C THR A 123 7.61 -0.08 1.35
N CYS A 124 8.94 0.07 1.40
CA CYS A 124 9.80 -0.04 0.23
C CYS A 124 9.87 -1.51 -0.22
N PRO A 125 9.58 -1.85 -1.50
CA PRO A 125 9.66 -3.22 -1.99
C PRO A 125 11.11 -3.73 -1.97
N ARG A 126 11.27 -5.05 -1.77
CA ARG A 126 12.57 -5.69 -1.58
C ARG A 126 13.47 -5.53 -2.81
N SER A 127 14.59 -4.83 -2.67
CA SER A 127 15.70 -4.89 -3.63
C SER A 127 16.55 -6.13 -3.36
N ARG A 128 16.66 -7.05 -4.32
CA ARG A 128 17.62 -8.16 -4.23
C ARG A 128 18.98 -7.63 -4.68
N THR A 129 19.80 -7.19 -3.73
CA THR A 129 21.21 -6.89 -4.00
C THR A 129 21.96 -8.21 -4.10
N THR A 130 22.36 -8.61 -5.30
CA THR A 130 23.36 -9.68 -5.47
C THR A 130 24.74 -9.11 -5.15
N SER A 131 25.14 -9.13 -3.88
CA SER A 131 26.53 -8.88 -3.50
C SER A 131 27.34 -10.17 -3.67
N ARG A 132 28.39 -10.10 -4.49
CA ARG A 132 29.43 -11.13 -4.69
C ARG A 132 30.07 -11.52 -3.34
N PRO A 133 30.40 -12.79 -3.07
CA PRO A 133 30.87 -13.19 -1.74
C PRO A 133 32.30 -12.70 -1.49
N GLY A 134 32.48 -11.95 -0.42
CA GLY A 134 33.77 -11.50 0.09
C GLY A 134 33.65 -11.05 1.54
N SER A 135 34.03 -11.95 2.44
CA SER A 135 34.49 -11.77 3.83
C SER A 135 33.86 -10.70 4.73
N GLY A 136 33.29 -11.17 5.85
CA GLY A 136 33.41 -10.46 7.13
C GLY A 136 32.18 -9.70 7.61
N THR A 137 31.48 -10.32 8.56
CA THR A 137 30.76 -9.68 9.68
C THR A 137 29.73 -8.58 9.33
N THR A 138 28.43 -8.91 9.38
CA THR A 138 27.38 -7.88 9.42
C THR A 138 26.30 -8.23 10.43
N SER A 139 26.22 -7.41 11.48
CA SER A 139 25.10 -7.27 12.40
C SER A 139 23.78 -7.09 11.66
N SER A 140 22.72 -7.71 12.16
CA SER A 140 21.34 -7.57 11.69
C SER A 140 20.91 -6.11 11.71
N SER A 141 20.82 -5.49 10.52
CA SER A 141 20.20 -4.19 10.34
C SER A 141 18.76 -4.38 9.89
N TRP A 142 17.84 -3.88 10.72
CA TRP A 142 16.42 -3.77 10.46
C TRP A 142 16.13 -2.88 9.23
N PRO A 143 14.99 -3.06 8.54
CA PRO A 143 14.61 -2.19 7.44
C PRO A 143 14.41 -0.75 7.95
N ARG A 144 15.17 0.19 7.36
CA ARG A 144 15.07 1.62 7.67
C ARG A 144 13.70 2.12 7.21
N THR A 145 12.86 2.52 8.15
CA THR A 145 11.72 3.37 7.89
C THR A 145 12.24 4.72 7.37
N CYS A 146 11.91 5.06 6.13
CA CYS A 146 12.20 6.39 5.60
C CYS A 146 11.12 7.34 6.15
N SER A 147 11.35 7.87 7.35
CA SER A 147 10.53 8.94 7.91
C SER A 147 11.00 10.27 7.32
N ALA A 148 10.15 10.92 6.52
CA ALA A 148 10.35 12.33 6.20
C ALA A 148 9.94 13.14 7.44
N SER A 149 10.88 13.41 8.35
CA SER A 149 10.64 14.31 9.47
C SER A 149 10.49 15.74 8.94
N ARG A 150 9.31 16.34 9.15
CA ARG A 150 9.16 17.80 9.04
C ARG A 150 9.62 18.39 10.36
N ARG A 151 10.72 19.15 10.36
CA ARG A 151 10.90 20.23 11.34
C ARG A 151 9.88 21.32 11.00
N ALA A 152 8.95 21.59 11.91
CA ALA A 152 8.14 22.78 11.83
C ALA A 152 9.03 24.02 12.05
N PRO A 153 8.87 25.12 11.29
CA PRO A 153 9.50 26.38 11.64
C PRO A 153 8.80 26.96 12.88
N SER A 154 9.57 27.25 13.92
CA SER A 154 9.12 27.96 15.12
C SER A 154 8.74 29.41 14.76
N ALA A 155 7.51 29.82 15.06
CA ALA A 155 7.10 31.22 15.03
C ALA A 155 7.66 31.97 16.26
N PRO A 156 8.10 33.24 16.13
CA PRO A 156 8.55 34.03 17.27
C PRO A 156 7.36 34.60 18.07
N PRO A 157 7.52 34.82 19.40
CA PRO A 157 6.46 35.37 20.24
C PRO A 157 6.24 36.88 19.99
N CYS A 158 4.99 37.32 20.22
CA CYS A 158 4.57 38.73 20.30
C CYS A 158 5.18 39.46 21.50
#